data_AF-G7LJ59-F1
#
_entry.id   AF-G7LJ59-F1
#
_cell.length_a   1.000
_cell.length_b   1.000
_cell.length_c   1.000
_cell.angle_alpha   90.00
_cell.angle_beta   90.00
_cell.angle_gamma   90.00
#
_symmetry.space_group_name_H-M   'P 1'
#
loop_
_entity.id
_entity.type
_entity.pdbx_description
1 polymer ?
#
loop_
_entity_poly.entity_id
_entity_poly.type
_entity_poly.pdbx_seq_one_letter_code
_entity_poly.pdbx_strand_id
1 'polypeptide(L)'
;MVIVKLENPKPFHILDFARSVYLPPNMVSNIEEHGKMETQSEGSEHNSMRKNKTQDQEDIDEEEINLNWNTYKSIRDLKTVGIQVVANKTDEWNWSNISFTSKWFNGELRLPIFLFNDVTPYFFRNLVAYEMCSDVHYNYECCSFFSFMDSLVDNADDVKELRSAGVFQNLLGSDKELAKLFNDLGDDLPTKMYCNNSYTNAVAYSKKYILIKLQIEKHYTNKWKTWLAQAYNTHFNTPWAMIAFLAALLALVLTFIQTWFAINPSK
;
A
#
# COMPACT_ATOMS: atom_id res chain seq x y z
N MET A 1 3.01 -23.83 39.45
CA MET A 1 2.10 -23.97 38.30
C MET A 1 2.92 -23.72 37.05
N VAL A 2 3.28 -24.77 36.31
CA VAL A 2 4.13 -24.67 35.13
C VAL A 2 3.23 -24.21 33.98
N ILE A 3 3.41 -22.96 33.53
CA ILE A 3 2.79 -22.49 32.30
C ILE A 3 3.62 -23.06 31.16
N VAL A 4 3.11 -24.13 30.55
CA VAL A 4 3.65 -24.67 29.30
C VAL A 4 3.35 -23.66 28.21
N LYS A 5 4.38 -22.97 27.72
CA LYS A 5 4.28 -22.11 26.54
C LYS A 5 4.10 -23.04 25.34
N LEU A 6 2.90 -23.09 24.79
CA LEU A 6 2.60 -23.89 23.60
C LEU A 6 3.33 -23.28 22.41
N GLU A 7 4.41 -23.94 21.98
CA GLU A 7 5.00 -23.74 20.66
C GLU A 7 3.94 -24.07 19.60
N ASN A 8 3.41 -23.00 19.00
CA ASN A 8 2.47 -23.00 17.87
C ASN A 8 1.18 -23.80 18.07
N PRO A 9 0.14 -23.21 18.70
CA PRO A 9 -1.12 -23.90 18.80
C PRO A 9 -1.87 -23.84 17.47
N LYS A 10 -2.45 -24.97 17.08
CA LYS A 10 -3.62 -24.98 16.19
C LYS A 10 -4.63 -23.94 16.70
N PRO A 11 -5.33 -23.21 15.82
CA PRO A 11 -6.21 -22.12 16.24
C PRO A 11 -7.20 -22.60 17.30
N PHE A 12 -7.13 -22.02 18.50
CA PHE A 12 -8.00 -22.37 19.62
C PHE A 12 -9.38 -21.73 19.48
N HIS A 13 -9.47 -20.65 18.71
CA HIS A 13 -10.70 -19.92 18.43
C HIS A 13 -11.07 -19.98 16.94
N ILE A 14 -12.37 -19.97 16.63
CA ILE A 14 -12.86 -20.00 15.24
C ILE A 14 -12.35 -18.80 14.43
N LEU A 15 -12.19 -17.64 15.08
CA LEU A 15 -11.65 -16.43 14.44
C LEU A 15 -10.12 -16.48 14.26
N ASP A 16 -9.38 -17.24 15.08
CA ASP A 16 -7.96 -17.52 14.81
C ASP A 16 -7.80 -18.34 13.54
N PHE A 17 -8.61 -19.40 13.42
CA PHE A 17 -8.60 -20.25 12.24
C PHE A 17 -8.96 -19.42 11.01
N ALA A 18 -10.06 -18.67 11.09
CA ALA A 18 -10.51 -17.85 9.99
C ALA A 18 -9.48 -16.77 9.60
N ARG A 19 -8.87 -16.09 10.57
CA ARG A 19 -7.78 -15.13 10.33
C ARG A 19 -6.60 -15.79 9.62
N SER A 20 -6.19 -17.00 10.03
CA SER A 20 -5.06 -17.71 9.42
C SER A 20 -5.27 -18.08 7.95
N VAL A 21 -6.53 -18.18 7.50
CA VAL A 21 -6.87 -18.43 6.08
C VAL A 21 -6.58 -17.20 5.22
N TYR A 22 -6.90 -16.00 5.72
CA TYR A 22 -6.73 -14.75 4.96
C TYR A 22 -5.37 -14.08 5.16
N LEU A 23 -4.78 -14.28 6.35
CA LEU A 23 -3.49 -13.70 6.76
C LEU A 23 -2.61 -14.85 7.28
N PRO A 24 -2.00 -15.65 6.39
CA PRO A 24 -1.10 -16.71 6.81
C PRO A 24 0.05 -16.13 7.64
N PRO A 25 0.53 -16.84 8.68
CA PRO A 25 1.58 -16.34 9.55
C PRO A 25 2.83 -16.02 8.72
N ASN A 26 3.29 -14.77 8.81
CA ASN A 26 4.59 -14.38 8.27
C ASN A 26 5.67 -15.21 8.98
N MET A 27 6.49 -15.96 8.23
CA MET A 27 7.58 -16.79 8.77
C MET A 27 8.75 -15.96 9.35
N VAL A 28 8.53 -14.67 9.64
CA VAL A 28 9.54 -13.72 10.11
C VAL A 28 9.01 -13.01 11.36
N SER A 29 9.12 -13.70 12.49
CA SER A 29 9.13 -13.09 13.82
C SER A 29 10.00 -13.94 14.74
N ASN A 30 11.28 -14.07 14.37
CA ASN A 30 12.35 -14.48 15.30
C ASN A 30 13.29 -13.29 15.50
N ILE A 31 12.75 -12.16 15.93
CA ILE A 31 13.55 -11.14 16.59
C ILE A 31 12.69 -10.59 17.71
N GLU A 32 12.72 -11.26 18.86
CA GLU A 32 12.55 -10.56 20.13
C GLU A 32 13.31 -11.28 21.24
N GLU A 33 14.02 -10.45 22.00
CA GLU A 33 14.37 -10.61 23.41
C GLU A 33 15.47 -11.60 23.82
N HIS A 34 16.71 -11.10 23.81
CA HIS A 34 17.57 -11.25 24.98
C HIS A 34 18.08 -9.90 25.45
N GLY A 35 17.59 -9.47 26.62
CA GLY A 35 18.08 -8.27 27.31
C GLY A 35 17.15 -7.79 28.42
N LYS A 36 17.00 -8.59 29.49
CA LYS A 36 16.45 -8.09 30.76
C LYS A 36 17.47 -7.18 31.45
N MET A 37 16.94 -6.15 32.10
CA MET A 37 17.59 -5.18 32.99
C MET A 37 18.63 -5.78 33.95
N GLU A 38 19.81 -5.15 34.02
CA GLU A 38 20.51 -4.88 35.28
C GLU A 38 21.12 -3.47 35.25
N THR A 39 20.82 -2.69 36.28
CA THR A 39 21.42 -1.39 36.62
C THR A 39 22.79 -1.56 37.26
N GLN A 40 23.80 -0.80 36.82
CA GLN A 40 24.78 -0.10 37.67
C GLN A 40 25.71 0.83 36.87
N SER A 41 26.32 1.76 37.62
CA SER A 41 26.89 3.06 37.26
C SER A 41 28.33 3.05 36.72
N GLU A 42 28.73 4.21 36.16
CA GLU A 42 30.08 4.78 35.94
C GLU A 42 30.83 4.54 34.60
N GLY A 43 31.32 5.66 34.02
CA GLY A 43 32.68 5.70 33.45
C GLY A 43 32.87 5.94 31.94
N SER A 44 33.05 7.22 31.58
CA SER A 44 33.94 7.83 30.57
C SER A 44 34.44 7.11 29.29
N GLU A 45 34.38 7.88 28.19
CA GLU A 45 35.35 8.06 27.08
C GLU A 45 35.56 7.00 25.97
N HIS A 46 35.14 7.42 24.76
CA HIS A 46 35.91 7.51 23.51
C HIS A 46 36.62 6.26 22.95
N ASN A 47 36.11 5.67 21.86
CA ASN A 47 36.85 5.56 20.58
C ASN A 47 36.08 4.88 19.42
N SER A 48 35.98 5.65 18.33
CA SER A 48 36.35 5.32 16.94
C SER A 48 36.01 3.94 16.32
N MET A 49 35.03 4.00 15.41
CA MET A 49 35.14 3.63 13.99
C MET A 49 35.52 2.19 13.62
N ARG A 50 34.54 1.41 13.12
CA ARG A 50 34.69 0.70 11.83
C ARG A 50 33.34 0.37 11.20
N LYS A 51 33.04 1.07 10.10
CA LYS A 51 31.99 0.74 9.13
C LYS A 51 32.25 -0.64 8.52
N ASN A 52 31.21 -1.46 8.42
CA ASN A 52 31.05 -2.39 7.30
C ASN A 52 29.64 -2.16 6.72
N LYS A 53 29.62 -1.82 5.43
CA LYS A 53 28.50 -1.31 4.66
C LYS A 53 28.02 -2.43 3.75
N THR A 54 26.75 -2.84 3.83
CA THR A 54 26.06 -3.50 2.72
C THR A 54 24.56 -3.20 2.76
N GLN A 55 24.16 -2.33 1.84
CA GLN A 55 22.91 -2.30 1.06
C GLN A 55 21.62 -1.76 1.71
N ASP A 56 21.50 -0.43 1.62
CA ASP A 56 20.31 0.37 1.29
C ASP A 56 18.98 -0.02 1.94
N GLN A 57 18.94 0.11 3.26
CA GLN A 57 17.74 0.45 4.01
C GLN A 57 17.62 1.98 3.97
N GLU A 58 16.67 2.53 3.22
CA GLU A 58 16.27 3.93 3.41
C GLU A 58 15.56 3.99 4.77
N ASP A 59 16.29 4.39 5.80
CA ASP A 59 15.74 4.84 7.07
C ASP A 59 14.80 6.01 6.74
N ILE A 60 13.50 5.77 6.96
CA ILE A 60 12.49 6.81 6.86
C ILE A 60 12.68 7.68 8.10
N ASP A 61 13.19 8.89 7.91
CA ASP A 61 13.20 9.90 8.96
C ASP A 61 11.78 10.04 9.51
N GLU A 62 11.62 9.84 10.82
CA GLU A 62 10.36 9.92 11.58
C GLU A 62 9.85 11.37 11.69
N GLU A 63 9.70 12.03 10.55
CA GLU A 63 9.14 13.38 10.45
C GLU A 63 7.62 13.25 10.24
N GLU A 64 6.89 13.38 11.35
CA GLU A 64 5.49 13.81 11.46
C GLU A 64 4.53 13.29 10.36
N ILE A 65 4.18 11.99 10.42
CA ILE A 65 3.10 11.41 9.60
C ILE A 65 1.76 12.04 10.03
N ASN A 66 1.33 13.02 9.26
CA ASN A 66 -0.03 13.55 9.31
C ASN A 66 -1.00 12.42 8.90
N LEU A 67 -1.92 12.06 9.81
CA LEU A 67 -2.89 10.97 9.63
C LEU A 67 -3.99 11.27 8.61
N ASN A 68 -3.94 12.43 7.92
CA ASN A 68 -4.76 12.72 6.74
C ASN A 68 -4.05 12.18 5.48
N TRP A 69 -4.12 10.87 5.34
CA TRP A 69 -2.98 10.11 4.87
C TRP A 69 -2.68 10.18 3.35
N ASN A 70 -3.68 10.46 2.50
CA ASN A 70 -3.53 10.38 1.05
C ASN A 70 -4.35 11.45 0.33
N THR A 71 -3.78 12.03 -0.73
CA THR A 71 -4.44 13.09 -1.51
C THR A 71 -5.50 12.52 -2.47
N TYR A 72 -5.36 11.25 -2.89
CA TYR A 72 -6.38 10.56 -3.67
C TYR A 72 -7.58 10.21 -2.79
N LYS A 73 -8.78 10.20 -3.39
CA LYS A 73 -10.03 9.90 -2.68
C LYS A 73 -10.59 8.52 -2.96
N SER A 74 -10.16 7.87 -4.03
CA SER A 74 -10.69 6.57 -4.45
C SER A 74 -9.78 5.86 -5.45
N ILE A 75 -10.10 4.61 -5.75
CA ILE A 75 -9.45 3.82 -6.81
C ILE A 75 -9.56 4.49 -8.18
N ARG A 76 -10.63 5.23 -8.43
CA ARG A 76 -10.83 5.97 -9.68
C ARG A 76 -9.84 7.11 -9.82
N ASP A 77 -9.53 7.82 -8.75
CA ASP A 77 -8.52 8.88 -8.77
C ASP A 77 -7.15 8.30 -9.15
N LEU A 78 -6.80 7.14 -8.61
CA LEU A 78 -5.57 6.42 -8.97
C LEU A 78 -5.52 6.11 -10.48
N LYS A 79 -6.64 5.70 -11.06
CA LYS A 79 -6.75 5.44 -12.51
C LYS A 79 -6.50 6.70 -13.35
N THR A 80 -6.91 7.88 -12.88
CA THR A 80 -6.71 9.15 -13.62
C THR A 80 -5.23 9.53 -13.77
N VAL A 81 -4.37 9.09 -12.85
CA VAL A 81 -2.93 9.33 -12.89
C VAL A 81 -2.14 8.16 -13.51
N GLY A 82 -2.84 7.20 -14.12
CA GLY A 82 -2.22 6.06 -14.81
C GLY A 82 -1.84 4.90 -13.88
N ILE A 83 -2.40 4.82 -12.67
CA ILE A 83 -2.27 3.62 -11.82
C ILE A 83 -3.34 2.61 -12.25
N GLN A 84 -2.88 1.45 -12.71
CA GLN A 84 -3.74 0.33 -13.11
C GLN A 84 -3.91 -0.64 -11.97
N VAL A 85 -5.13 -1.12 -11.77
CA VAL A 85 -5.44 -2.14 -10.79
C VAL A 85 -5.37 -3.52 -11.44
N VAL A 86 -4.67 -4.44 -10.80
CA VAL A 86 -4.47 -5.80 -11.31
C VAL A 86 -4.80 -6.81 -10.22
N ALA A 87 -5.68 -7.76 -10.51
CA ALA A 87 -5.94 -8.87 -9.60
C ALA A 87 -4.73 -9.81 -9.51
N ASN A 88 -4.35 -10.17 -8.29
CA ASN A 88 -3.32 -11.13 -8.01
C ASN A 88 -3.91 -12.55 -8.01
N LYS A 89 -3.48 -13.38 -8.97
CA LYS A 89 -4.00 -14.72 -9.22
C LYS A 89 -3.21 -15.84 -8.55
N THR A 90 -2.04 -15.57 -7.95
CA THR A 90 -1.17 -16.63 -7.44
C THR A 90 -1.67 -17.24 -6.13
N ASP A 91 -2.20 -16.42 -5.21
CA ASP A 91 -2.87 -16.91 -4.01
C ASP A 91 -4.14 -16.10 -3.79
N GLU A 92 -5.25 -16.62 -4.32
CA GLU A 92 -6.58 -16.09 -4.03
C GLU A 92 -6.80 -16.06 -2.51
N TRP A 93 -7.56 -15.09 -2.00
CA TRP A 93 -7.92 -14.97 -0.57
C TRP A 93 -6.81 -14.51 0.38
N ASN A 94 -5.54 -14.45 -0.03
CA ASN A 94 -4.48 -13.95 0.85
C ASN A 94 -4.47 -12.41 0.87
N TRP A 95 -4.94 -11.81 1.96
CA TRP A 95 -4.99 -10.34 2.14
C TRP A 95 -3.61 -9.72 2.15
N SER A 96 -2.57 -10.49 2.50
CA SER A 96 -1.19 -10.02 2.46
C SER A 96 -0.64 -9.84 1.05
N ASN A 97 -1.31 -10.32 0.01
CA ASN A 97 -0.82 -10.26 -1.37
C ASN A 97 -1.14 -8.95 -2.09
N ILE A 98 -0.81 -7.83 -1.44
CA ILE A 98 -0.93 -6.47 -1.99
C ILE A 98 0.46 -5.91 -2.26
N SER A 99 0.65 -5.33 -3.44
CA SER A 99 1.87 -4.63 -3.79
C SER A 99 1.61 -3.50 -4.78
N PHE A 100 2.48 -2.48 -4.75
CA PHE A 100 2.44 -1.40 -5.71
C PHE A 100 3.78 -1.31 -6.44
N THR A 101 3.73 -1.23 -7.76
CA THR A 101 4.92 -1.04 -8.61
C THR A 101 4.79 0.25 -9.40
N SER A 102 5.66 1.21 -9.10
CA SER A 102 5.77 2.47 -9.83
C SER A 102 6.68 2.29 -11.04
N LYS A 103 6.17 2.48 -12.24
CA LYS A 103 6.98 2.56 -13.47
C LYS A 103 7.13 4.03 -13.88
N TRP A 104 7.82 4.29 -14.99
CA TRP A 104 8.13 5.67 -15.41
C TRP A 104 6.86 6.47 -15.73
N PHE A 105 5.90 5.88 -16.44
CA PHE A 105 4.69 6.56 -16.93
C PHE A 105 3.38 6.04 -16.33
N ASN A 106 3.41 4.92 -15.62
CA ASN A 106 2.22 4.31 -15.03
C ASN A 106 2.57 3.62 -13.71
N GLY A 107 1.54 3.31 -12.93
CA GLY A 107 1.65 2.50 -11.72
C GLY A 107 0.84 1.23 -11.87
N GLU A 108 1.19 0.22 -11.10
CA GLU A 108 0.46 -1.04 -11.04
C GLU A 108 0.17 -1.37 -9.58
N LEU A 109 -1.10 -1.32 -9.19
CA LEU A 109 -1.58 -1.71 -7.89
C LEU A 109 -2.13 -3.14 -7.98
N ARG A 110 -1.43 -4.09 -7.38
CA ARG A 110 -1.84 -5.48 -7.29
C ARG A 110 -2.63 -5.71 -6.03
N LEU A 111 -3.84 -6.25 -6.18
CA LEU A 111 -4.75 -6.58 -5.09
C LEU A 111 -5.14 -8.06 -5.16
N PRO A 112 -5.29 -8.77 -4.03
CA PRO A 112 -5.79 -10.13 -4.04
C PRO A 112 -7.27 -10.17 -4.42
N ILE A 113 -7.77 -11.34 -4.77
CA ILE A 113 -9.18 -11.54 -5.15
C ILE A 113 -10.04 -11.72 -3.90
N PHE A 114 -11.18 -11.05 -3.86
CA PHE A 114 -12.16 -11.07 -2.76
C PHE A 114 -13.55 -11.47 -3.25
N LEU A 115 -14.28 -12.20 -2.42
CA LEU A 115 -15.65 -12.70 -2.61
C LEU A 115 -16.43 -12.18 -1.43
N PHE A 116 -17.45 -11.42 -1.75
CA PHE A 116 -18.35 -10.86 -0.77
C PHE A 116 -19.67 -11.60 -0.92
N ASN A 117 -20.16 -12.16 0.18
CA ASN A 117 -21.45 -12.81 0.27
C ASN A 117 -22.18 -12.30 1.52
N ASP A 118 -23.40 -12.78 1.77
CA ASP A 118 -24.24 -12.34 2.88
C ASP A 118 -23.62 -12.54 4.28
N VAL A 119 -22.61 -13.42 4.40
CA VAL A 119 -21.90 -13.67 5.66
C VAL A 119 -20.75 -12.67 5.86
N THR A 120 -20.19 -12.14 4.77
CA THR A 120 -19.01 -11.27 4.77
C THR A 120 -19.12 -10.05 5.71
N PRO A 121 -20.23 -9.29 5.75
CA PRO A 121 -20.36 -8.15 6.67
C PRO A 121 -20.17 -8.51 8.13
N TYR A 122 -20.82 -9.58 8.59
CA TYR A 122 -20.74 -10.07 9.97
C TYR A 122 -19.37 -10.62 10.27
N PHE A 123 -18.81 -11.37 9.32
CA PHE A 123 -17.50 -11.97 9.45
C PHE A 123 -16.39 -10.93 9.61
N PHE A 124 -16.40 -9.86 8.79
CA PHE A 124 -15.41 -8.80 8.87
C PHE A 124 -15.48 -8.00 10.16
N ARG A 125 -16.67 -7.64 10.62
CA ARG A 125 -16.84 -6.94 11.91
C ARG A 125 -16.35 -7.79 13.09
N ASN A 126 -16.62 -9.11 13.06
CA ASN A 126 -16.09 -10.01 14.08
C ASN A 126 -14.56 -10.12 14.04
N LEU A 127 -13.94 -10.13 12.85
CA LEU A 127 -12.47 -10.10 12.74
C LEU A 127 -11.87 -8.80 13.28
N VAL A 128 -12.48 -7.66 12.99
CA VAL A 128 -12.05 -6.36 13.52
C VAL A 128 -12.18 -6.34 15.05
N ALA A 129 -13.34 -6.71 15.59
CA ALA A 129 -13.55 -6.78 17.04
C ALA A 129 -12.57 -7.74 17.72
N TYR A 130 -12.29 -8.88 17.08
CA TYR A 130 -11.33 -9.87 17.58
C TYR A 130 -9.91 -9.31 17.65
N GLU A 131 -9.46 -8.60 16.62
CA GLU A 131 -8.13 -7.99 16.59
C GLU A 131 -8.00 -6.78 17.52
N MET A 132 -9.12 -6.13 17.87
CA MET A 132 -9.16 -5.06 18.87
C MET A 132 -9.12 -5.57 20.32
N CYS A 133 -9.31 -6.86 20.58
CA CYS A 133 -9.22 -7.40 21.94
C CYS A 133 -7.77 -7.32 22.46
N SER A 134 -7.59 -6.83 23.70
CA SER A 134 -6.28 -6.62 24.32
C SER A 134 -5.38 -7.86 24.41
N ASP A 135 -6.00 -9.04 24.43
CA ASP A 135 -5.33 -10.33 24.60
C ASP A 135 -4.78 -10.89 23.28
N VAL A 136 -5.02 -10.18 22.16
CA VAL A 136 -4.76 -10.64 20.81
C VAL A 136 -3.58 -9.85 20.19
N HIS A 137 -2.39 -10.44 20.17
CA HIS A 137 -1.16 -9.81 19.67
C HIS A 137 -0.96 -10.00 18.14
N TYR A 138 -1.95 -9.63 17.33
CA TYR A 138 -1.93 -9.89 15.88
C TYR A 138 -1.47 -8.72 15.00
N ASN A 139 -0.78 -7.72 15.57
CA ASN A 139 -0.21 -6.58 14.85
C ASN A 139 -1.20 -5.83 13.94
N TYR A 140 -2.51 -5.91 14.25
CA TYR A 140 -3.57 -5.13 13.59
C TYR A 140 -3.61 -5.26 12.05
N GLU A 141 -3.21 -6.42 11.51
CA GLU A 141 -3.16 -6.69 10.08
C GLU A 141 -4.55 -6.66 9.42
N CYS A 142 -5.59 -7.19 10.07
CA CYS A 142 -6.96 -7.13 9.53
C CYS A 142 -7.45 -5.68 9.48
N CYS A 143 -7.27 -4.93 10.56
CA CYS A 143 -7.65 -3.52 10.65
C CYS A 143 -6.91 -2.66 9.63
N SER A 144 -5.60 -2.91 9.46
CA SER A 144 -4.76 -2.22 8.48
C SER A 144 -5.19 -2.50 7.05
N PHE A 145 -5.55 -3.75 6.77
CA PHE A 145 -6.10 -4.18 5.50
C PHE A 145 -7.41 -3.45 5.20
N PHE A 146 -8.37 -3.44 6.13
CA PHE A 146 -9.66 -2.80 5.89
C PHE A 146 -9.55 -1.29 5.74
N SER A 147 -8.69 -0.63 6.50
CA SER A 147 -8.40 0.79 6.29
C SER A 147 -7.80 1.06 4.91
N PHE A 148 -6.92 0.19 4.44
CA PHE A 148 -6.40 0.30 3.08
C PHE A 148 -7.53 0.16 2.05
N MET A 149 -8.44 -0.80 2.21
CA MET A 149 -9.56 -0.95 1.28
C MET A 149 -10.55 0.21 1.34
N ASP A 150 -10.87 0.72 2.53
CA ASP A 150 -11.71 1.91 2.75
C ASP A 150 -11.15 3.12 1.97
N SER A 151 -9.82 3.30 1.97
CA SER A 151 -9.19 4.38 1.21
C SER A 151 -9.29 4.26 -0.32
N LEU A 152 -9.66 3.09 -0.84
CA LEU A 152 -9.82 2.84 -2.27
C LEU A 152 -11.29 2.87 -2.71
N VAL A 153 -12.23 2.69 -1.79
CA VAL A 153 -13.65 2.48 -2.09
C VAL A 153 -14.49 3.50 -1.35
N ASP A 154 -15.04 4.48 -2.07
CA ASP A 154 -15.93 5.49 -1.49
C ASP A 154 -17.39 5.26 -1.95
N ASN A 155 -17.58 4.84 -3.20
CA ASN A 155 -18.90 4.67 -3.80
C ASN A 155 -19.01 3.43 -4.71
N ALA A 156 -20.21 3.20 -5.26
CA ALA A 156 -20.51 2.04 -6.09
C ALA A 156 -19.69 1.98 -7.39
N ASP A 157 -19.26 3.12 -7.94
CA ASP A 157 -18.42 3.12 -9.15
C ASP A 157 -17.00 2.62 -8.85
N ASP A 158 -16.48 2.87 -7.65
CA ASP A 158 -15.19 2.35 -7.22
C ASP A 158 -15.23 0.82 -7.09
N VAL A 159 -16.30 0.29 -6.50
CA VAL A 159 -16.57 -1.15 -6.44
C VAL A 159 -16.65 -1.75 -7.84
N LYS A 160 -17.34 -1.06 -8.76
CA LYS A 160 -17.44 -1.50 -10.16
C LYS A 160 -16.09 -1.55 -10.86
N GLU A 161 -15.19 -0.60 -10.60
CA GLU A 161 -13.82 -0.60 -11.13
C GLU A 161 -13.03 -1.81 -10.60
N LEU A 162 -13.07 -2.06 -9.29
CA LEU A 162 -12.40 -3.22 -8.68
C LEU A 162 -12.96 -4.56 -9.17
N ARG A 163 -14.27 -4.66 -9.39
CA ARG A 163 -14.91 -5.82 -10.01
C ARG A 163 -14.47 -6.00 -11.45
N SER A 164 -14.39 -4.91 -12.22
CA SER A 164 -13.92 -4.95 -13.61
C SER A 164 -12.45 -5.36 -13.73
N ALA A 165 -11.63 -5.03 -12.73
CA ALA A 165 -10.24 -5.47 -12.60
C ALA A 165 -10.11 -6.94 -12.12
N GLY A 166 -11.22 -7.61 -11.78
CA GLY A 166 -11.24 -8.98 -11.25
C GLY A 166 -10.83 -9.09 -9.78
N VAL A 167 -10.72 -7.97 -9.07
CA VAL A 167 -10.36 -7.93 -7.64
C VAL A 167 -11.56 -8.31 -6.78
N PHE A 168 -12.76 -7.82 -7.13
CA PHE A 168 -13.98 -8.09 -6.39
C PHE A 168 -14.94 -9.03 -7.13
N GLN A 169 -15.42 -10.04 -6.40
CA GLN A 169 -16.54 -10.90 -6.75
C GLN A 169 -17.69 -10.59 -5.80
N ASN A 170 -18.66 -9.82 -6.26
CA ASN A 170 -19.77 -9.34 -5.42
C ASN A 170 -20.98 -10.28 -5.52
N LEU A 171 -21.24 -11.06 -4.47
CA LEU A 171 -22.45 -11.86 -4.27
C LEU A 171 -23.33 -11.33 -3.12
N LEU A 172 -22.91 -10.26 -2.44
CA LEU A 172 -23.63 -9.65 -1.31
C LEU A 172 -24.88 -8.87 -1.77
N GLY A 173 -24.96 -8.55 -3.05
CA GLY A 173 -26.07 -7.80 -3.64
C GLY A 173 -25.57 -6.80 -4.67
N SER A 174 -25.82 -5.52 -4.42
CA SER A 174 -25.44 -4.41 -5.30
C SER A 174 -24.03 -3.88 -5.02
N ASP A 175 -23.41 -3.25 -6.02
CA ASP A 175 -22.11 -2.57 -5.85
C ASP A 175 -22.22 -1.43 -4.80
N LYS A 176 -23.41 -0.86 -4.59
CA LYS A 176 -23.69 0.16 -3.56
C LYS A 176 -23.66 -0.41 -2.15
N GLU A 177 -24.19 -1.60 -1.93
CA GLU A 177 -24.17 -2.26 -0.62
C GLU A 177 -22.74 -2.64 -0.23
N LEU A 178 -21.95 -3.10 -1.20
CA LEU A 178 -20.53 -3.40 -0.95
C LEU A 178 -19.72 -2.13 -0.65
N ALA A 179 -19.96 -1.02 -1.35
CA ALA A 179 -19.32 0.26 -1.03
C ALA A 179 -19.69 0.72 0.38
N LYS A 180 -20.98 0.62 0.74
CA LYS A 180 -21.45 0.94 2.09
C LYS A 180 -20.78 0.07 3.15
N LEU A 181 -20.59 -1.24 2.89
CA LEU A 181 -19.90 -2.13 3.82
C LEU A 181 -18.49 -1.63 4.14
N PHE A 182 -17.71 -1.21 3.13
CA PHE A 182 -16.37 -0.70 3.34
C PHE A 182 -16.37 0.61 4.14
N ASN A 183 -17.23 1.56 3.77
CA ASN A 183 -17.35 2.82 4.50
C ASN A 183 -17.75 2.60 5.97
N ASP A 184 -18.77 1.77 6.22
CA ASP A 184 -19.22 1.44 7.57
C ASP A 184 -18.12 0.72 8.36
N LEU A 185 -17.35 -0.16 7.71
CA LEU A 185 -16.23 -0.86 8.35
C LEU A 185 -15.07 0.09 8.64
N GLY A 186 -14.79 1.03 7.75
CA GLY A 186 -13.80 2.08 7.95
C GLY A 186 -14.12 2.96 9.15
N ASP A 187 -15.40 3.23 9.39
CA ASP A 187 -15.88 3.99 10.55
C ASP A 187 -15.76 3.19 11.86
N ASP A 188 -15.85 1.86 11.80
CA ASP A 188 -15.61 0.98 12.96
C ASP A 188 -14.12 0.89 13.34
N LEU A 189 -13.19 1.27 12.45
CA LEU A 189 -11.75 1.09 12.68
C LEU A 189 -11.17 2.10 13.68
N PRO A 190 -10.21 1.69 14.55
CA PRO A 190 -9.65 2.58 15.56
C PRO A 190 -8.87 3.73 14.93
N THR A 191 -8.39 3.56 13.70
CA THR A 191 -7.61 4.60 13.04
C THR A 191 -8.36 5.90 12.91
N LYS A 192 -9.61 5.90 12.42
CA LYS A 192 -10.38 7.14 12.28
C LYS A 192 -10.57 7.82 13.64
N MET A 193 -10.64 7.04 14.71
CA MET A 193 -10.79 7.54 16.09
C MET A 193 -9.51 8.18 16.66
N TYR A 194 -8.33 7.74 16.23
CA TYR A 194 -7.03 8.22 16.76
C TYR A 194 -6.24 9.11 15.77
N CYS A 195 -6.91 9.67 14.75
CA CYS A 195 -6.33 10.57 13.74
C CYS A 195 -5.73 11.90 14.27
N ASN A 196 -5.85 12.19 15.57
CA ASN A 196 -5.32 13.43 16.16
C ASN A 196 -3.94 13.20 16.81
N ASN A 197 -2.90 13.59 16.08
CA ASN A 197 -1.62 14.09 16.60
C ASN A 197 -0.90 13.29 17.69
N SER A 198 -0.98 11.96 17.67
CA SER A 198 -0.15 11.17 18.55
C SER A 198 0.22 9.85 17.90
N TYR A 199 1.48 9.76 17.47
CA TYR A 199 2.17 8.48 17.39
C TYR A 199 2.09 7.85 18.77
N THR A 200 1.12 6.97 18.92
CA THR A 200 1.09 6.07 20.05
C THR A 200 1.30 4.68 19.49
N ASN A 201 2.02 3.86 20.24
CA ASN A 201 2.05 2.40 20.04
C ASN A 201 0.64 1.77 20.10
N ALA A 202 -0.44 2.56 20.28
CA ALA A 202 -1.82 2.15 20.41
C ALA A 202 -2.58 2.08 19.07
N VAL A 203 -2.07 2.71 17.99
CA VAL A 203 -2.68 2.63 16.64
C VAL A 203 -1.70 1.92 15.73
N ALA A 204 -1.62 0.60 15.86
CA ALA A 204 -0.73 -0.17 15.01
C ALA A 204 -1.37 -0.29 13.62
N TYR A 205 -0.78 0.42 12.67
CA TYR A 205 -0.86 0.02 11.27
C TYR A 205 0.26 -0.96 10.99
N SER A 206 -0.06 -2.04 10.29
CA SER A 206 0.96 -2.88 9.70
C SER A 206 1.79 -2.05 8.73
N LYS A 207 3.12 -2.06 8.98
CA LYS A 207 4.14 -1.30 8.22
C LYS A 207 4.00 -1.51 6.72
N LYS A 208 3.62 -2.73 6.31
CA LYS A 208 3.41 -3.08 4.91
C LYS A 208 2.38 -2.19 4.22
N TYR A 209 1.22 -1.99 4.82
CA TYR A 209 0.18 -1.14 4.24
C TYR A 209 0.63 0.31 4.20
N ILE A 210 1.24 0.83 5.27
CA ILE A 210 1.81 2.18 5.28
C ILE A 210 2.77 2.37 4.09
N LEU A 211 3.69 1.45 3.87
CA LEU A 211 4.67 1.54 2.78
C LEU A 211 4.02 1.54 1.41
N ILE A 212 3.10 0.59 1.14
CA ILE A 212 2.38 0.52 -0.14
C ILE A 212 1.70 1.85 -0.42
N LYS A 213 1.04 2.38 0.60
CA LYS A 213 0.26 3.58 0.49
C LYS A 213 1.12 4.85 0.29
N LEU A 214 2.27 4.94 0.94
CA LEU A 214 3.28 5.98 0.68
C LEU A 214 3.80 5.91 -0.76
N GLN A 215 4.02 4.69 -1.29
CA GLN A 215 4.46 4.53 -2.68
C GLN A 215 3.38 4.99 -3.68
N ILE A 216 2.11 4.69 -3.40
CA ILE A 216 0.96 5.19 -4.19
C ILE A 216 0.94 6.72 -4.13
N GLU A 217 1.02 7.31 -2.94
CA GLU A 217 0.99 8.77 -2.76
C GLU A 217 2.15 9.46 -3.48
N LYS A 218 3.36 8.91 -3.37
CA LYS A 218 4.55 9.40 -4.08
C LYS A 218 4.38 9.32 -5.60
N HIS A 219 3.66 8.31 -6.12
CA HIS A 219 3.35 8.25 -7.54
C HIS A 219 2.26 9.26 -7.93
N TYR A 220 1.20 9.36 -7.13
CA TYR A 220 0.04 10.21 -7.36
C TYR A 220 0.38 11.71 -7.35
N THR A 221 1.22 12.13 -6.39
CA THR A 221 1.64 13.53 -6.22
C THR A 221 2.78 13.94 -7.15
N ASN A 222 3.44 12.99 -7.83
CA ASN A 222 4.53 13.30 -8.75
C ASN A 222 3.98 13.92 -10.04
N LYS A 223 3.87 15.26 -10.02
CA LYS A 223 3.29 16.12 -11.06
C LYS A 223 3.88 15.89 -12.45
N TRP A 224 5.16 15.49 -12.55
CA TRP A 224 5.78 15.16 -13.83
C TRP A 224 5.19 13.91 -14.47
N LYS A 225 4.91 12.86 -13.67
CA LYS A 225 4.28 11.64 -14.15
C LYS A 225 2.82 11.87 -14.49
N THR A 226 2.10 12.62 -13.66
CA THR A 226 0.68 12.96 -13.91
C THR A 226 0.52 13.80 -15.18
N TRP A 227 1.35 14.83 -15.37
CA TRP A 227 1.30 15.66 -16.57
C TRP A 227 1.65 14.88 -17.83
N LEU A 228 2.63 13.97 -17.75
CA LEU A 228 3.07 13.15 -18.87
C LEU A 228 2.05 12.05 -19.22
N ALA A 229 1.40 11.43 -18.23
CA ALA A 229 0.31 10.48 -18.42
C ALA A 229 -0.93 11.16 -19.05
N GLN A 230 -1.29 12.35 -18.56
CA GLN A 230 -2.35 13.17 -19.15
C GLN A 230 -2.01 13.59 -20.59
N ALA A 231 -0.79 14.07 -20.83
CA ALA A 231 -0.32 14.43 -22.16
C ALA A 231 -0.32 13.22 -23.11
N TYR A 232 0.11 12.06 -22.64
CA TYR A 232 0.09 10.81 -23.40
C TYR A 232 -1.34 10.41 -23.79
N ASN A 233 -2.26 10.36 -22.83
CA ASN A 233 -3.63 9.90 -23.08
C ASN A 233 -4.45 10.89 -23.93
N THR A 234 -4.13 12.19 -23.85
CA THR A 234 -4.86 13.24 -24.58
C THR A 234 -4.29 13.50 -25.97
N HIS A 235 -2.95 13.48 -26.12
CA HIS A 235 -2.29 13.85 -27.38
C HIS A 235 -1.70 12.66 -28.13
N PHE A 236 -1.23 11.62 -27.43
CA PHE A 236 -0.53 10.48 -28.05
C PHE A 236 -1.40 9.23 -28.23
N ASN A 237 -2.72 9.32 -27.97
CA ASN A 237 -3.66 8.22 -28.18
C ASN A 237 -3.88 7.89 -29.67
N THR A 238 -3.52 8.82 -30.56
CA THR A 238 -3.52 8.62 -32.01
C THR A 238 -2.10 8.35 -32.50
N PRO A 239 -1.84 7.23 -33.21
CA PRO A 239 -0.52 6.89 -33.74
C PRO A 239 0.13 8.04 -34.53
N TRP A 240 -0.70 8.81 -35.26
CA TRP A 240 -0.29 9.95 -36.07
C TRP A 240 0.35 11.09 -35.27
N ALA A 241 -0.17 11.40 -34.09
CA ALA A 241 0.37 12.46 -33.25
C ALA A 241 1.76 12.09 -32.69
N MET A 242 1.97 10.81 -32.37
CA MET A 242 3.27 10.30 -31.94
C MET A 242 4.32 10.37 -33.07
N ILE A 243 3.94 10.01 -34.30
CA ILE A 243 4.81 10.10 -35.47
C ILE A 243 5.18 11.56 -35.78
N ALA A 244 4.21 12.47 -35.76
CA ALA A 244 4.46 13.89 -36.01
C ALA A 244 5.40 14.51 -34.96
N PHE A 245 5.23 14.16 -33.69
CA PHE A 245 6.13 14.59 -32.62
C PHE A 245 7.56 14.06 -32.82
N LEU A 246 7.72 12.78 -33.16
CA LEU A 246 9.04 12.18 -33.44
C LEU A 246 9.72 12.83 -34.66
N ALA A 247 8.96 13.13 -35.72
CA ALA A 247 9.48 13.82 -36.89
C ALA A 247 9.95 15.24 -36.56
N ALA A 248 9.17 15.99 -35.77
CA ALA A 248 9.56 17.33 -35.31
C ALA A 248 10.81 17.28 -34.41
N LEU A 249 10.90 16.31 -33.50
CA LEU A 249 12.08 16.09 -32.66
C LEU A 249 13.33 15.78 -33.50
N LEU A 250 13.21 14.89 -34.48
CA LEU A 250 14.29 14.57 -35.42
C LEU A 250 14.73 15.80 -36.21
N ALA A 251 13.79 16.58 -36.72
CA ALA A 251 14.09 17.83 -37.41
C ALA A 251 14.84 18.81 -36.50
N LEU A 252 14.41 18.95 -35.24
CA LEU A 252 15.07 19.81 -34.25
C LEU A 252 16.50 19.34 -33.97
N VAL A 253 16.72 18.04 -33.76
CA VAL A 253 18.06 17.47 -33.57
C VAL A 253 18.94 17.71 -34.79
N LEU A 254 18.42 17.51 -36.00
CA LEU A 254 19.14 17.80 -37.25
C LEU A 254 19.50 19.29 -37.35
N THR A 255 18.58 20.20 -37.04
CA THR A 255 18.87 21.65 -37.04
C THR A 255 19.92 22.03 -36.01
N PHE A 256 19.92 21.39 -34.84
CA PHE A 256 20.93 21.60 -33.82
C PHE A 256 22.32 21.14 -34.28
N ILE A 257 22.39 19.93 -34.86
CA ILE A 257 23.63 19.39 -35.44
C ILE A 257 24.15 20.30 -36.56
N GLN A 258 23.27 20.72 -37.46
CA GLN A 258 23.61 21.64 -38.55
C GLN A 258 24.16 22.97 -38.00
N THR A 259 23.52 23.53 -36.98
CA THR A 259 23.95 24.78 -36.33
C THR A 259 25.30 24.60 -35.65
N TRP A 260 25.52 23.46 -34.99
CA TRP A 260 26.79 23.13 -34.34
C TRP A 260 27.95 23.04 -35.35
N PHE A 261 27.76 22.33 -36.46
CA PHE A 261 28.77 22.25 -37.52
C PHE A 261 28.99 23.60 -38.23
N ALA A 262 27.96 24.44 -38.34
CA ALA A 262 28.11 25.79 -38.90
C ALA A 262 28.93 26.72 -37.99
N ILE A 263 28.81 26.57 -36.67
CA ILE A 263 29.57 27.36 -35.68
C ILE A 263 30.99 26.83 -35.50
N ASN A 264 31.18 25.51 -35.60
CA ASN A 264 32.46 24.83 -35.40
C ASN A 264 32.91 24.10 -36.69
N PRO A 265 33.26 24.83 -37.76
CA PRO A 265 33.76 24.21 -38.98
C PRO A 265 35.06 23.48 -38.68
N SER A 266 35.16 22.19 -39.01
CA SER A 266 36.41 21.45 -38.89
C SER A 266 37.45 22.07 -39.84
N LYS A 267 38.60 22.47 -39.30
CA LYS A 267 39.76 22.93 -40.07
C LYS A 267 40.28 21.88 -41.03
#